data_AF-A0A7K4HA62-F1
#
_entry.id   AF-A0A7K4HA62-F1
#
_cell.length_a   1.000
_cell.length_b   1.000
_cell.length_c   1.000
_cell.angle_alpha   90.00
_cell.angle_beta   90.00
_cell.angle_gamma   90.00
#
_symmetry.space_group_name_H-M   'P 1'
#
loop_
_entity.id
_entity.type
_entity.pdbx_description
1 polymer ?
#
loop_
_entity_poly.entity_id
_entity_poly.type
_entity_poly.pdbx_seq_one_letter_code
_entity_poly.pdbx_strand_id
1 'polypeptide(L)'
;MSETDKELETLFKKMLKDQEEVTQNDQIYKEDIKNSPLKVQWDTQGILAYQIFEKDNYSYKFGEELENPDLTITFNDAEAAKTFLKGEIIDYAPIPKKEYEGIFKLNYNAGWIPLEPSEKRNRKPTERIVKPFLTVTFDKEKKYHPFILVKMPMFRNILARGEGEGNYGVYVPINQSLGTYENQIIPFKIFKHFIDKASHIVMEDLCGCRLIKECQHHDVSLGCMHLGSDLKNIDLEDLERDVPQNIPGRVATREEALERVQLAYDNGLIPLLGRSRREAMVSGVSDTGKIMSMCFCCSCCCVNGNLMRYGSPSLSSLRRIDGLKVEVDEEKCVGCGDCLEVCVFKGMEMHDDKAVVNQDYCLGCGRCEDICPNGAISITIDDTTYVDELIEVLESYADVS
;
A
#
# COMPACT_ATOMS: atom_id res chain seq x y z
N MET A 1 -10.15 -40.16 -5.87
CA MET A 1 -9.35 -38.96 -6.14
C MET A 1 -8.75 -39.05 -7.52
N SER A 2 -8.99 -38.02 -8.32
CA SER A 2 -8.34 -37.81 -9.61
C SER A 2 -6.82 -37.61 -9.42
N GLU A 3 -6.03 -37.67 -10.50
CA GLU A 3 -4.60 -37.33 -10.46
C GLU A 3 -4.38 -35.87 -10.05
N THR A 4 -5.26 -34.98 -10.51
CA THR A 4 -5.32 -33.56 -10.13
C THR A 4 -5.52 -33.37 -8.63
N ASP A 5 -6.42 -34.14 -8.00
CA ASP A 5 -6.69 -34.03 -6.56
C ASP A 5 -5.47 -34.47 -5.73
N LYS A 6 -4.72 -35.47 -6.21
CA LYS A 6 -3.51 -35.97 -5.53
C LYS A 6 -2.37 -34.97 -5.58
N GLU A 7 -2.17 -34.31 -6.72
CA GLU A 7 -1.18 -33.25 -6.87
C GLU A 7 -1.51 -32.08 -5.93
N LEU A 8 -2.76 -31.62 -5.95
CA LEU A 8 -3.24 -30.51 -5.12
C LEU A 8 -3.06 -30.81 -3.62
N GLU A 9 -3.47 -32.02 -3.17
CA GLU A 9 -3.28 -32.45 -1.79
C GLU A 9 -1.79 -32.45 -1.38
N THR A 10 -0.92 -32.92 -2.28
CA THR A 10 0.53 -32.98 -2.04
C THR A 10 1.11 -31.57 -1.90
N LEU A 11 0.77 -30.65 -2.80
CA LEU A 11 1.20 -29.25 -2.73
C LEU A 11 0.69 -28.56 -1.48
N PHE A 12 -0.56 -28.81 -1.10
CA PHE A 12 -1.16 -28.20 0.07
C PHE A 12 -0.52 -28.69 1.38
N LYS A 13 -0.29 -30.01 1.53
CA LYS A 13 0.47 -30.56 2.65
C LYS A 13 1.89 -30.01 2.72
N LYS A 14 2.55 -29.84 1.57
CA LYS A 14 3.88 -29.22 1.51
C LYS A 14 3.84 -27.79 2.04
N MET A 15 2.88 -26.98 1.59
CA MET A 15 2.71 -25.60 2.06
C MET A 15 2.55 -25.55 3.59
N LEU A 16 1.67 -26.36 4.18
CA LEU A 16 1.46 -26.39 5.64
C LEU A 16 2.76 -26.69 6.41
N LYS A 17 3.58 -27.60 5.89
CA LYS A 17 4.87 -27.95 6.49
C LYS A 17 5.92 -26.86 6.30
N ASP A 18 6.03 -26.29 5.09
CA ASP A 18 7.02 -25.23 4.81
C ASP A 18 6.80 -24.01 5.73
N GLN A 19 5.55 -23.68 6.06
CA GLN A 19 5.23 -22.57 6.98
C GLN A 19 5.80 -22.79 8.39
N GLU A 20 5.93 -24.03 8.86
CA GLU A 20 6.52 -24.32 10.18
C GLU A 20 7.98 -23.82 10.25
N GLU A 21 8.78 -24.12 9.22
CA GLU A 21 10.17 -23.70 9.16
C GLU A 21 10.31 -22.17 9.04
N VAL A 22 9.43 -21.54 8.24
CA VAL A 22 9.45 -20.08 8.05
C VAL A 22 9.08 -19.36 9.35
N THR A 23 8.02 -19.80 10.03
CA THR A 23 7.53 -19.14 11.27
C THR A 23 8.53 -19.25 12.43
N GLN A 24 9.36 -20.30 12.46
CA GLN A 24 10.41 -20.46 13.47
C GLN A 24 11.59 -19.50 13.27
N ASN A 25 11.89 -19.11 12.03
CA ASN A 25 13.11 -18.38 11.67
C ASN A 25 12.87 -16.92 11.25
N ASP A 26 11.67 -16.56 10.82
CA ASP A 26 11.33 -15.22 10.33
C ASP A 26 11.00 -14.26 11.50
N GLN A 27 11.91 -13.34 11.80
CA GLN A 27 11.73 -12.34 12.87
C GLN A 27 10.62 -11.32 12.55
N ILE A 28 10.45 -10.98 11.26
CA ILE A 28 9.38 -10.08 10.82
C ILE A 28 8.03 -10.76 11.09
N TYR A 29 7.91 -12.07 10.84
CA TYR A 29 6.72 -12.84 11.17
C TYR A 29 6.43 -12.77 12.67
N LYS A 30 7.44 -13.03 13.50
CA LYS A 30 7.28 -13.03 14.96
C LYS A 30 6.78 -11.69 15.48
N GLU A 31 7.30 -10.56 15.00
CA GLU A 31 6.82 -9.25 15.44
C GLU A 31 5.42 -8.91 14.89
N ASP A 32 5.12 -9.23 13.62
CA ASP A 32 3.79 -8.98 13.05
C ASP A 32 2.67 -9.77 13.76
N ILE A 33 2.94 -11.03 14.12
CA ILE A 33 1.96 -11.94 14.72
C ILE A 33 1.89 -11.82 16.25
N LYS A 34 2.92 -11.26 16.90
CA LYS A 34 3.04 -11.11 18.37
C LYS A 34 1.79 -10.58 19.04
N ASN A 35 1.20 -9.54 18.45
CA ASN A 35 -0.01 -8.89 18.96
C ASN A 35 -1.26 -9.22 18.11
N SER A 36 -1.18 -10.22 17.24
CA SER A 36 -2.24 -10.58 16.29
C SER A 36 -2.21 -12.07 15.96
N PRO A 37 -2.37 -12.96 16.97
CA PRO A 37 -2.48 -14.39 16.69
C PRO A 37 -3.63 -14.66 15.73
N LEU A 38 -3.47 -15.65 14.86
CA LEU A 38 -4.38 -15.89 13.75
C LEU A 38 -4.71 -17.38 13.59
N LYS A 39 -6.00 -17.69 13.60
CA LYS A 39 -6.58 -19.01 13.38
C LYS A 39 -7.17 -19.08 11.98
N VAL A 40 -6.62 -19.94 11.13
CA VAL A 40 -6.99 -20.01 9.71
C VAL A 40 -7.54 -21.39 9.38
N GLN A 41 -8.80 -21.45 8.98
CA GLN A 41 -9.39 -22.59 8.31
C GLN A 41 -9.11 -22.52 6.81
N TRP A 42 -8.75 -23.65 6.21
CA TRP A 42 -8.60 -23.79 4.77
C TRP A 42 -9.64 -24.76 4.21
N ASP A 43 -10.15 -24.40 3.02
CA ASP A 43 -10.92 -25.29 2.14
C ASP A 43 -10.32 -25.24 0.74
N THR A 44 -9.55 -26.27 0.40
CA THR A 44 -8.88 -26.37 -0.90
C THR A 44 -9.62 -27.40 -1.75
N GLN A 45 -10.80 -27.02 -2.25
CA GLN A 45 -11.66 -27.90 -3.07
C GLN A 45 -12.10 -29.18 -2.30
N GLY A 46 -12.53 -29.01 -1.04
CA GLY A 46 -12.91 -30.11 -0.15
C GLY A 46 -11.73 -30.75 0.60
N ILE A 47 -10.49 -30.33 0.31
CA ILE A 47 -9.32 -30.71 1.09
C ILE A 47 -9.19 -29.71 2.26
N LEU A 48 -9.59 -30.17 3.45
CA LEU A 48 -9.61 -29.35 4.65
C LEU A 48 -8.26 -29.36 5.37
N ALA A 49 -7.91 -28.24 5.98
CA ALA A 49 -6.86 -28.16 6.99
C ALA A 49 -7.05 -26.88 7.81
N TYR A 50 -6.38 -26.77 8.94
CA TYR A 50 -6.26 -25.51 9.65
C TYR A 50 -4.81 -25.21 10.03
N GLN A 51 -4.52 -23.91 10.21
CA GLN A 51 -3.26 -23.39 10.75
C GLN A 51 -3.56 -22.44 11.92
N ILE A 52 -2.71 -22.47 12.93
CA ILE A 52 -2.72 -21.53 14.05
C ILE A 52 -1.36 -20.84 14.06
N PHE A 53 -1.37 -19.53 13.88
CA PHE A 53 -0.20 -18.67 13.86
C PHE A 53 -0.12 -17.90 15.18
N GLU A 54 0.90 -18.18 15.99
CA GLU A 54 1.24 -17.44 17.20
C GLU A 54 2.74 -17.09 17.16
N LYS A 55 3.17 -16.19 18.05
CA LYS A 55 4.54 -15.66 18.07
C LYS A 55 5.62 -16.75 18.12
N ASP A 56 5.46 -17.65 19.07
CA ASP A 56 6.45 -18.68 19.40
C ASP A 56 5.90 -20.09 19.17
N ASN A 57 4.72 -20.19 18.56
CA ASN A 57 4.02 -21.44 18.35
C ASN A 57 3.27 -21.40 17.01
N TYR A 58 3.60 -22.33 16.13
CA TYR A 58 2.85 -22.58 14.91
C TYR A 58 2.37 -24.02 14.96
N SER A 59 1.10 -24.23 14.61
CA SER A 59 0.55 -25.58 14.50
C SER A 59 -0.41 -25.69 13.33
N TYR A 60 -0.55 -26.90 12.80
CA TYR A 60 -1.50 -27.18 11.74
C TYR A 60 -2.06 -28.59 11.90
N LYS A 61 -3.25 -28.83 11.34
CA LYS A 61 -3.79 -30.17 11.15
C LYS A 61 -4.44 -30.32 9.79
N PHE A 62 -4.27 -31.49 9.20
CA PHE A 62 -4.80 -31.83 7.89
C PHE A 62 -6.05 -32.69 8.03
N GLY A 63 -7.09 -32.39 7.26
CA GLY A 63 -8.37 -33.09 7.24
C GLY A 63 -9.31 -32.76 8.40
N GLU A 64 -9.01 -31.72 9.19
CA GLU A 64 -9.81 -31.29 10.34
C GLU A 64 -10.40 -29.88 10.12
N GLU A 65 -11.56 -29.66 10.74
CA GLU A 65 -12.18 -28.34 10.87
C GLU A 65 -11.79 -27.69 12.19
N LEU A 66 -11.59 -26.37 12.16
CA LEU A 66 -11.26 -25.57 13.32
C LEU A 66 -12.52 -24.92 13.91
N GLU A 67 -12.67 -25.00 15.22
CA GLU A 67 -13.72 -24.27 15.92
C GLU A 67 -13.37 -22.78 15.99
N ASN A 68 -14.31 -21.92 15.60
CA ASN A 68 -14.19 -20.45 15.63
C ASN A 68 -12.91 -19.93 14.95
N PRO A 69 -12.73 -20.18 13.64
CA PRO A 69 -11.59 -19.65 12.90
C PRO A 69 -11.70 -18.12 12.77
N ASP A 70 -10.56 -17.44 12.82
CA ASP A 70 -10.50 -15.99 12.55
C ASP A 70 -10.73 -15.72 11.06
N LEU A 71 -10.18 -16.60 10.21
CA LEU A 71 -10.30 -16.57 8.76
C LEU A 71 -10.65 -17.95 8.23
N THR A 72 -11.55 -18.01 7.25
CA THR A 72 -11.73 -19.18 6.38
C THR A 72 -11.28 -18.82 4.97
N ILE A 73 -10.27 -19.52 4.47
CA ILE A 73 -9.69 -19.32 3.14
C ILE A 73 -10.08 -20.48 2.23
N THR A 74 -10.83 -20.15 1.18
CA THR A 74 -11.35 -21.11 0.21
C THR A 74 -10.72 -20.87 -1.15
N PHE A 75 -10.11 -21.91 -1.73
CA PHE A 75 -9.75 -21.87 -3.15
C PHE A 75 -10.97 -22.20 -4.00
N ASN A 76 -11.27 -21.34 -4.97
CA ASN A 76 -12.47 -21.48 -5.79
C ASN A 76 -12.28 -22.44 -6.98
N ASP A 77 -11.02 -22.70 -7.37
CA ASP A 77 -10.65 -23.51 -8.53
C ASP A 77 -9.36 -24.30 -8.24
N ALA A 78 -9.32 -25.57 -8.63
CA ALA A 78 -8.20 -26.47 -8.35
C ALA A 78 -6.92 -26.08 -9.09
N GLU A 79 -7.00 -25.59 -10.34
CA GLU A 79 -5.83 -25.18 -11.10
C GLU A 79 -5.24 -23.88 -10.53
N ALA A 80 -6.08 -22.90 -10.21
CA ALA A 80 -5.66 -21.67 -9.57
C ALA A 80 -5.03 -21.92 -8.19
N ALA A 81 -5.56 -22.88 -7.42
CA ALA A 81 -4.94 -23.33 -6.17
C ALA A 81 -3.54 -23.90 -6.40
N LYS A 82 -3.35 -24.75 -7.42
CA LYS A 82 -2.03 -25.28 -7.77
C LYS A 82 -1.05 -24.17 -8.18
N THR A 83 -1.48 -23.23 -9.03
CA THR A 83 -0.67 -22.07 -9.44
C THR A 83 -0.24 -21.23 -8.22
N PHE A 84 -1.15 -20.98 -7.26
CA PHE A 84 -0.82 -20.31 -6.00
C PHE A 84 0.20 -21.11 -5.18
N LEU A 85 -0.04 -22.40 -4.95
CA LEU A 85 0.82 -23.25 -4.12
C LEU A 85 2.20 -23.51 -4.74
N LYS A 86 2.33 -23.39 -6.06
CA LYS A 86 3.62 -23.41 -6.79
C LYS A 86 4.36 -22.06 -6.73
N GLY A 87 3.72 -21.01 -6.22
CA GLY A 87 4.29 -19.67 -6.13
C GLY A 87 4.36 -18.93 -7.47
N GLU A 88 3.51 -19.31 -8.43
CA GLU A 88 3.44 -18.72 -9.78
C GLU A 88 2.55 -17.47 -9.82
N ILE A 89 1.72 -17.26 -8.79
CA ILE A 89 0.98 -15.99 -8.61
C ILE A 89 1.92 -14.96 -7.98
N ILE A 90 2.29 -13.95 -8.77
CA ILE A 90 3.23 -12.88 -8.36
C ILE A 90 2.55 -11.53 -8.08
N ASP A 91 1.28 -11.38 -8.43
CA ASP A 91 0.45 -10.22 -8.08
C ASP A 91 -1.02 -10.67 -7.96
N TYR A 92 -1.75 -10.00 -7.07
CA TYR A 92 -3.18 -10.13 -6.94
C TYR A 92 -3.84 -8.76 -6.79
N ALA A 93 -4.99 -8.62 -7.42
CA ALA A 93 -5.80 -7.41 -7.31
C ALA A 93 -6.95 -7.65 -6.30
N PRO A 94 -7.06 -6.84 -5.25
CA PRO A 94 -8.25 -6.85 -4.39
C PRO A 94 -9.48 -6.35 -5.17
N ILE A 95 -10.67 -6.89 -4.86
CA ILE A 95 -11.94 -6.28 -5.31
C ILE A 95 -12.26 -5.06 -4.41
N PRO A 96 -12.76 -3.93 -4.95
CA PRO A 96 -13.07 -2.73 -4.14
C PRO A 96 -14.25 -2.86 -3.17
N LYS A 97 -14.43 -1.80 -2.35
CA LYS A 97 -15.05 -1.77 -1.01
C LYS A 97 -16.46 -2.38 -0.84
N LYS A 98 -17.27 -2.49 -1.90
CA LYS A 98 -18.66 -2.97 -1.78
C LYS A 98 -18.77 -4.44 -1.33
N GLU A 99 -17.69 -5.23 -1.41
CA GLU A 99 -17.74 -6.66 -1.05
C GLU A 99 -17.25 -6.99 0.39
N TYR A 100 -16.70 -6.05 1.17
CA TYR A 100 -16.04 -6.34 2.46
C TYR A 100 -16.99 -6.54 3.66
N GLU A 101 -18.17 -7.14 3.46
CA GLU A 101 -19.09 -7.51 4.56
C GLU A 101 -18.67 -8.85 5.21
N GLY A 102 -17.40 -8.93 5.64
CA GLY A 102 -16.83 -10.17 6.18
C GLY A 102 -16.46 -11.21 5.12
N ILE A 103 -16.55 -10.87 3.83
CA ILE A 103 -16.04 -11.70 2.72
C ILE A 103 -15.08 -10.84 1.90
N PHE A 104 -13.99 -11.43 1.40
CA PHE A 104 -13.04 -10.77 0.53
C PHE A 104 -12.54 -11.73 -0.52
N LYS A 105 -12.51 -11.30 -1.79
CA LYS A 105 -12.05 -12.13 -2.90
C LYS A 105 -10.75 -11.58 -3.47
N LEU A 106 -9.85 -12.51 -3.77
CA LEU A 106 -8.61 -12.24 -4.47
C LEU A 106 -8.67 -12.79 -5.88
N ASN A 107 -8.22 -11.95 -6.81
CA ASN A 107 -8.04 -12.32 -8.20
C ASN A 107 -6.57 -12.24 -8.60
N TYR A 108 -6.15 -13.10 -9.52
CA TYR A 108 -4.83 -13.05 -10.12
C TYR A 108 -4.93 -12.66 -11.60
N ASN A 109 -3.83 -12.14 -12.13
CA ASN A 109 -3.70 -11.87 -13.56
C ASN A 109 -3.42 -13.20 -14.29
N ALA A 110 -4.37 -13.64 -15.11
CA ALA A 110 -4.28 -14.87 -15.90
C ALA A 110 -3.80 -14.62 -17.35
N GLY A 111 -3.43 -13.39 -17.70
CA GLY A 111 -2.91 -13.02 -19.02
C GLY A 111 -3.49 -11.73 -19.58
N TRP A 112 -3.15 -11.43 -20.83
CA TRP A 112 -3.58 -10.22 -21.53
C TRP A 112 -4.17 -10.59 -22.89
N ILE A 113 -5.32 -10.02 -23.25
CA ILE A 113 -5.95 -10.18 -24.56
C ILE A 113 -5.74 -8.91 -25.38
N PRO A 114 -5.20 -8.97 -26.60
CA PRO A 114 -5.18 -7.83 -27.51
C PRO A 114 -6.61 -7.42 -27.88
N LEU A 115 -6.91 -6.14 -27.76
CA LEU A 115 -8.15 -5.53 -28.22
C LEU A 115 -8.01 -5.01 -29.65
N GLU A 116 -9.13 -4.88 -30.35
CA GLU A 116 -9.15 -4.29 -31.69
C GLU A 116 -8.69 -2.81 -31.65
N PRO A 117 -7.87 -2.37 -32.62
CA PRO A 117 -7.49 -0.96 -32.72
C PRO A 117 -8.73 -0.10 -33.01
N SER A 118 -8.96 0.95 -32.23
CA SER A 118 -9.90 2.00 -32.61
C SER A 118 -9.18 3.10 -33.38
N GLU A 119 -9.89 3.80 -34.27
CA GLU A 119 -9.34 4.90 -35.10
C GLU A 119 -8.68 6.03 -34.29
N LYS A 120 -8.96 6.12 -32.98
CA LYS A 120 -8.42 7.11 -32.04
C LYS A 120 -7.17 6.66 -31.25
N ARG A 121 -6.75 5.39 -31.33
CA ARG A 121 -5.73 4.84 -30.44
C ARG A 121 -4.36 4.70 -31.11
N ASN A 122 -3.31 5.19 -30.44
CA ASN A 122 -1.92 5.08 -30.89
C ASN A 122 -1.27 3.71 -30.59
N ARG A 123 -1.94 2.81 -29.86
CA ARG A 123 -1.45 1.46 -29.52
C ARG A 123 -2.52 0.39 -29.67
N LYS A 124 -2.12 -0.87 -29.85
CA LYS A 124 -3.03 -2.03 -29.69
C LYS A 124 -3.39 -2.13 -28.20
N PRO A 125 -4.64 -1.85 -27.81
CA PRO A 125 -5.03 -1.92 -26.41
C PRO A 125 -4.94 -3.38 -25.95
N THR A 126 -4.66 -3.62 -24.67
CA THR A 126 -4.75 -4.97 -24.10
C THR A 126 -5.71 -4.96 -22.92
N GLU A 127 -6.46 -6.03 -22.76
CA GLU A 127 -7.35 -6.22 -21.63
C GLU A 127 -6.80 -7.31 -20.72
N ARG A 128 -6.72 -7.02 -19.42
CA ARG A 128 -6.24 -7.97 -18.42
C ARG A 128 -7.30 -9.04 -18.18
N ILE A 129 -6.91 -10.31 -18.30
CA ILE A 129 -7.74 -11.43 -17.87
C ILE A 129 -7.58 -11.58 -16.37
N VAL A 130 -8.60 -11.20 -15.62
CA VAL A 130 -8.62 -11.34 -14.16
C VAL A 130 -9.44 -12.58 -13.80
N LYS A 131 -8.86 -13.50 -13.04
CA LYS A 131 -9.58 -14.70 -12.55
C LYS A 131 -9.61 -14.74 -11.03
N PRO A 132 -10.78 -14.98 -10.40
CA PRO A 132 -10.83 -15.23 -8.97
C PRO A 132 -10.12 -16.54 -8.64
N PHE A 133 -9.28 -16.54 -7.60
CA PHE A 133 -8.65 -17.78 -7.14
C PHE A 133 -8.94 -18.09 -5.68
N LEU A 134 -9.22 -17.08 -4.86
CA LEU A 134 -9.30 -17.26 -3.41
C LEU A 134 -10.40 -16.37 -2.82
N THR A 135 -11.19 -16.96 -1.92
CA THR A 135 -12.22 -16.29 -1.13
C THR A 135 -11.83 -16.38 0.35
N VAL A 136 -11.81 -15.26 1.05
CA VAL A 136 -11.55 -15.15 2.48
C VAL A 136 -12.84 -14.74 3.18
N THR A 137 -13.27 -15.51 4.16
CA THR A 137 -14.34 -15.13 5.08
C THR A 137 -13.72 -14.79 6.42
N PHE A 138 -14.07 -13.63 6.98
CA PHE A 138 -13.59 -13.16 8.27
C PHE A 138 -14.63 -13.47 9.35
N ASP A 139 -14.13 -13.74 10.56
CA ASP A 139 -14.93 -13.66 11.77
C ASP A 139 -15.62 -12.27 11.83
N LYS A 140 -16.94 -12.27 12.03
CA LYS A 140 -17.76 -11.04 12.00
C LYS A 140 -17.62 -10.21 13.28
N GLU A 141 -17.25 -10.83 14.39
CA GLU A 141 -17.00 -10.16 15.66
C GLU A 141 -15.62 -9.49 15.65
N LYS A 142 -14.64 -10.12 14.98
CA LYS A 142 -13.28 -9.60 14.84
C LYS A 142 -13.15 -8.77 13.57
N LYS A 143 -13.19 -7.43 13.73
CA LYS A 143 -13.10 -6.44 12.62
C LYS A 143 -11.73 -6.42 11.94
N TYR A 144 -11.40 -7.43 11.16
CA TYR A 144 -10.13 -7.52 10.42
C TYR A 144 -10.12 -6.65 9.16
N HIS A 145 -8.96 -6.08 8.86
CA HIS A 145 -8.68 -5.50 7.54
C HIS A 145 -8.03 -6.59 6.65
N PRO A 146 -8.32 -6.65 5.34
CA PRO A 146 -7.77 -7.64 4.40
C PRO A 146 -6.24 -7.76 4.37
N PHE A 147 -5.53 -6.67 4.68
CA PHE A 147 -4.08 -6.71 4.81
C PHE A 147 -3.57 -7.61 5.95
N ILE A 148 -4.45 -8.10 6.84
CA ILE A 148 -4.07 -9.14 7.80
C ILE A 148 -3.50 -10.38 7.11
N LEU A 149 -3.90 -10.67 5.86
CA LEU A 149 -3.39 -11.80 5.09
C LEU A 149 -1.87 -11.73 4.93
N VAL A 150 -1.29 -10.53 4.76
CA VAL A 150 0.16 -10.38 4.54
C VAL A 150 1.00 -10.62 5.79
N LYS A 151 0.36 -10.82 6.95
CA LYS A 151 1.03 -11.32 8.16
C LYS A 151 1.34 -12.81 8.09
N MET A 152 0.64 -13.58 7.25
CA MET A 152 0.97 -14.97 6.98
C MET A 152 2.13 -15.05 5.97
N PRO A 153 3.16 -15.88 6.23
CA PRO A 153 4.36 -15.86 5.40
C PRO A 153 4.15 -16.16 3.91
N MET A 154 3.17 -16.99 3.53
CA MET A 154 2.89 -17.26 2.11
C MET A 154 2.41 -16.02 1.34
N PHE A 155 1.54 -15.19 1.92
CA PHE A 155 1.02 -13.98 1.27
C PHE A 155 2.03 -12.84 1.32
N ARG A 156 2.80 -12.76 2.42
CA ARG A 156 3.94 -11.86 2.55
C ARG A 156 4.89 -11.99 1.37
N ASN A 157 5.29 -13.21 1.03
CA ASN A 157 6.23 -13.48 -0.06
C ASN A 157 5.69 -13.03 -1.42
N ILE A 158 4.39 -13.11 -1.65
CA ILE A 158 3.77 -12.62 -2.88
C ILE A 158 3.86 -11.09 -2.94
N LEU A 159 3.48 -10.41 -1.85
CA LEU A 159 3.57 -8.96 -1.80
C LEU A 159 5.02 -8.47 -1.93
N ALA A 160 5.98 -9.12 -1.25
CA ALA A 160 7.40 -8.78 -1.32
C ALA A 160 7.97 -8.87 -2.75
N ARG A 161 7.52 -9.85 -3.54
CA ARG A 161 7.92 -9.99 -4.95
C ARG A 161 7.34 -8.86 -5.82
N GLY A 162 6.12 -8.42 -5.52
CA GLY A 162 5.49 -7.27 -6.17
C GLY A 162 6.11 -5.92 -5.78
N GLU A 163 6.44 -5.75 -4.50
CA GLU A 163 7.07 -4.56 -3.91
C GLU A 163 8.60 -4.54 -4.10
N GLY A 164 9.19 -5.46 -4.87
CA GLY A 164 10.64 -5.66 -5.02
C GLY A 164 11.49 -4.50 -5.54
N GLU A 165 12.69 -4.79 -6.03
CA GLU A 165 13.68 -3.78 -6.45
C GLU A 165 13.11 -2.72 -7.40
N GLY A 166 13.46 -1.45 -7.13
CA GLY A 166 13.04 -0.28 -7.92
C GLY A 166 11.89 0.54 -7.33
N ASN A 167 11.27 0.10 -6.24
CA ASN A 167 10.28 0.90 -5.52
C ASN A 167 10.94 1.75 -4.42
N TYR A 168 10.55 3.01 -4.31
CA TYR A 168 10.96 3.92 -3.24
C TYR A 168 9.92 5.02 -3.11
N GLY A 169 9.49 5.34 -1.90
CA GLY A 169 8.60 6.47 -1.66
C GLY A 169 8.81 7.10 -0.30
N VAL A 170 8.48 8.38 -0.19
CA VAL A 170 8.66 9.14 1.04
C VAL A 170 7.44 10.01 1.30
N TYR A 171 6.98 10.02 2.55
CA TYR A 171 6.03 11.03 3.00
C TYR A 171 6.78 12.29 3.35
N VAL A 172 6.37 13.42 2.76
CA VAL A 172 6.95 14.71 3.11
C VAL A 172 6.14 15.31 4.25
N PRO A 173 6.79 15.77 5.35
CA PRO A 173 6.08 16.32 6.49
C PRO A 173 5.28 17.58 6.14
N ILE A 174 4.02 17.64 6.58
CA ILE A 174 3.14 18.78 6.27
C ILE A 174 3.47 20.07 7.03
N ASN A 175 4.30 20.04 8.07
CA ASN A 175 4.53 21.21 8.92
C ASN A 175 5.96 21.76 8.83
N GLN A 176 6.79 21.19 7.95
CA GLN A 176 8.21 21.51 7.93
C GLN A 176 8.52 22.65 6.96
N SER A 177 9.19 23.68 7.48
CA SER A 177 9.69 24.84 6.74
C SER A 177 11.21 24.73 6.54
N LEU A 178 11.73 25.30 5.46
CA LEU A 178 13.17 25.45 5.21
C LEU A 178 13.81 26.60 6.03
N GLY A 179 13.20 26.95 7.15
CA GLY A 179 13.61 28.07 7.99
C GLY A 179 13.31 29.44 7.37
N THR A 180 13.98 30.47 7.87
CA THR A 180 13.70 31.88 7.53
C THR A 180 14.28 32.35 6.20
N TYR A 181 15.08 31.53 5.52
CA TYR A 181 15.89 31.96 4.37
C TYR A 181 15.19 31.81 3.02
N GLU A 182 14.28 30.84 2.85
CA GLU A 182 13.64 30.59 1.56
C GLU A 182 12.11 30.81 1.55
N ASN A 183 11.48 31.12 2.69
CA ASN A 183 10.01 31.27 2.85
C ASN A 183 9.18 30.13 2.22
N GLN A 184 9.80 28.97 1.97
CA GLN A 184 9.20 27.80 1.35
C GLN A 184 9.08 26.67 2.37
N ILE A 185 8.03 25.87 2.20
CA ILE A 185 7.83 24.63 2.93
C ILE A 185 8.52 23.48 2.19
N ILE A 186 9.01 22.49 2.95
CA ILE A 186 9.73 21.34 2.38
C ILE A 186 8.91 20.60 1.31
N PRO A 187 7.60 20.30 1.51
CA PRO A 187 6.76 19.73 0.46
C PRO A 187 6.82 20.47 -0.87
N PHE A 188 6.70 21.80 -0.84
CA PHE A 188 6.65 22.58 -2.07
C PHE A 188 8.00 22.57 -2.80
N LYS A 189 9.13 22.72 -2.09
CA LYS A 189 10.48 22.65 -2.68
C LYS A 189 10.70 21.34 -3.44
N ILE A 190 10.41 20.20 -2.80
CA ILE A 190 10.67 18.88 -3.37
C ILE A 190 9.74 18.64 -4.58
N PHE A 191 8.44 18.89 -4.44
CA PHE A 191 7.51 18.65 -5.54
C PHE A 191 7.81 19.57 -6.74
N LYS A 192 8.11 20.85 -6.48
CA LYS A 192 8.47 21.80 -7.53
C LYS A 192 9.70 21.36 -8.32
N HIS A 193 10.72 20.84 -7.65
CA HIS A 193 11.92 20.32 -8.32
C HIS A 193 11.58 19.28 -9.40
N PHE A 194 10.76 18.29 -9.07
CA PHE A 194 10.38 17.23 -10.01
C PHE A 194 9.37 17.70 -11.06
N ILE A 195 8.41 18.56 -10.69
CA ILE A 195 7.44 19.14 -11.63
C ILE A 195 8.13 20.00 -12.69
N ASP A 196 9.10 20.84 -12.28
CA ASP A 196 9.83 21.69 -13.22
C ASP A 196 10.62 20.86 -14.24
N LYS A 197 11.24 19.77 -13.77
CA LYS A 197 12.01 18.83 -14.61
C LYS A 197 11.14 17.92 -15.47
N ALA A 198 9.87 17.73 -15.15
CA ALA A 198 9.02 16.73 -15.79
C ALA A 198 8.86 16.98 -17.31
N SER A 199 9.14 15.97 -18.15
CA SER A 199 8.82 16.05 -19.58
C SER A 199 7.34 15.94 -19.86
N HIS A 200 6.64 15.12 -19.07
CA HIS A 200 5.20 14.89 -19.18
C HIS A 200 4.61 14.81 -17.77
N ILE A 201 3.41 15.34 -17.62
CA ILE A 201 2.65 15.36 -16.38
C ILE A 201 1.25 14.86 -16.69
N VAL A 202 0.82 13.83 -15.99
CA VAL A 202 -0.54 13.33 -16.02
C VAL A 202 -1.14 13.51 -14.62
N MET A 203 -2.25 14.22 -14.54
CA MET A 203 -3.00 14.39 -13.30
C MET A 203 -4.26 13.54 -13.34
N GLU A 204 -4.50 12.78 -12.28
CA GLU A 204 -5.80 12.17 -12.05
C GLU A 204 -6.79 13.24 -11.59
N ASP A 205 -7.98 13.19 -12.17
CA ASP A 205 -9.11 14.06 -11.83
C ASP A 205 -9.81 13.61 -10.56
N LEU A 206 -9.63 12.34 -10.16
CA LEU A 206 -10.16 11.77 -8.93
C LEU A 206 -9.06 11.04 -8.16
N CYS A 207 -9.18 10.93 -6.83
CA CYS A 207 -8.30 10.10 -6.02
C CYS A 207 -8.87 8.68 -5.93
N GLY A 208 -8.21 7.71 -6.55
CA GLY A 208 -8.68 6.32 -6.55
C GLY A 208 -8.90 5.74 -5.15
N CYS A 209 -8.02 6.05 -4.20
CA CYS A 209 -8.18 5.64 -2.81
C CYS A 209 -9.47 6.19 -2.17
N ARG A 210 -9.77 7.49 -2.37
CA ARG A 210 -10.97 8.13 -1.82
C ARG A 210 -12.23 7.65 -2.52
N LEU A 211 -12.16 7.46 -3.84
CA LEU A 211 -13.27 6.96 -4.65
C LEU A 211 -13.67 5.56 -4.20
N ILE A 212 -12.70 4.62 -4.16
CA ILE A 212 -12.93 3.23 -3.72
C ILE A 212 -13.45 3.19 -2.29
N LYS A 213 -12.95 4.07 -1.41
CA LYS A 213 -13.36 4.10 -0.01
C LYS A 213 -14.62 4.94 0.26
N GLU A 214 -15.22 5.56 -0.77
CA GLU A 214 -16.36 6.48 -0.64
C GLU A 214 -16.13 7.54 0.44
N CYS A 215 -14.99 8.24 0.35
CA CYS A 215 -14.51 9.19 1.35
C CYS A 215 -15.55 10.28 1.66
N GLN A 216 -15.83 10.48 2.96
CA GLN A 216 -16.75 11.52 3.44
C GLN A 216 -16.03 12.74 4.06
N HIS A 217 -14.69 12.70 4.12
CA HIS A 217 -13.88 13.67 4.88
C HIS A 217 -13.00 14.57 4.02
N HIS A 218 -12.73 14.19 2.78
CA HIS A 218 -11.81 14.88 1.89
C HIS A 218 -12.32 14.84 0.46
N ASP A 219 -12.03 15.89 -0.29
CA ASP A 219 -12.41 16.02 -1.69
C ASP A 219 -11.79 14.90 -2.53
N VAL A 220 -12.66 14.18 -3.25
CA VAL A 220 -12.26 13.13 -4.17
C VAL A 220 -11.56 13.68 -5.40
N SER A 221 -11.77 14.95 -5.78
CA SER A 221 -11.18 15.58 -6.97
C SER A 221 -9.65 15.82 -6.88
N LEU A 222 -9.08 15.74 -5.68
CA LEU A 222 -7.65 15.89 -5.45
C LEU A 222 -6.92 14.55 -5.67
N GLY A 223 -6.91 14.11 -6.92
CA GLY A 223 -6.24 12.90 -7.40
C GLY A 223 -4.71 12.95 -7.38
N CYS A 224 -4.08 11.78 -7.53
CA CYS A 224 -2.61 11.69 -7.65
C CYS A 224 -2.16 12.27 -9.00
N MET A 225 -0.85 12.39 -9.18
CA MET A 225 -0.26 12.76 -10.46
C MET A 225 1.00 11.96 -10.71
N HIS A 226 1.31 11.79 -11.99
CA HIS A 226 2.45 11.02 -12.45
C HIS A 226 3.31 11.91 -13.36
N LEU A 227 4.63 11.76 -13.25
CA LEU A 227 5.62 12.53 -13.97
C LEU A 227 6.55 11.61 -14.76
N GLY A 228 6.98 12.04 -15.94
CA GLY A 228 8.06 11.40 -16.69
C GLY A 228 7.68 10.87 -18.07
N SER A 229 8.70 10.55 -18.87
CA SER A 229 8.53 10.26 -20.30
C SER A 229 7.85 8.92 -20.61
N ASP A 230 7.76 7.99 -19.66
CA ASP A 230 6.97 6.75 -19.83
C ASP A 230 5.46 7.07 -20.05
N LEU A 231 5.00 8.25 -19.60
CA LEU A 231 3.61 8.71 -19.75
C LEU A 231 3.29 9.27 -21.13
N LYS A 232 4.27 9.47 -22.02
CA LYS A 232 4.06 10.09 -23.35
C LYS A 232 3.01 9.38 -24.19
N ASN A 233 2.87 8.07 -24.01
CA ASN A 233 1.93 7.23 -24.75
C ASN A 233 0.84 6.66 -23.84
N ILE A 234 0.57 7.30 -22.69
CA ILE A 234 -0.55 6.90 -21.83
C ILE A 234 -1.85 7.02 -22.62
N ASP A 235 -2.70 6.01 -22.51
CA ASP A 235 -4.02 6.02 -23.12
C ASP A 235 -5.00 6.64 -22.12
N LEU A 236 -5.28 7.94 -22.28
CA LEU A 236 -6.21 8.65 -21.41
C LEU A 236 -7.66 8.13 -21.56
N GLU A 237 -8.00 7.48 -22.69
CA GLU A 237 -9.31 6.82 -22.84
C GLU A 237 -9.36 5.48 -22.08
N ASP A 238 -8.22 4.82 -21.81
CA ASP A 238 -8.19 3.68 -20.88
C ASP A 238 -8.53 4.12 -19.45
N LEU A 239 -8.16 5.34 -19.04
CA LEU A 239 -8.54 5.93 -17.75
C LEU A 239 -10.06 6.18 -17.62
N GLU A 240 -10.81 6.14 -18.72
CA GLU A 240 -12.27 6.27 -18.78
C GLU A 240 -13.02 4.92 -18.81
N ARG A 241 -12.32 3.77 -18.92
CA ARG A 241 -12.99 2.46 -18.94
C ARG A 241 -13.56 2.11 -17.58
N ASP A 242 -14.75 1.51 -17.57
CA ASP A 242 -15.51 1.05 -16.39
C ASP A 242 -14.86 -0.21 -15.75
N VAL A 243 -13.57 -0.10 -15.42
CA VAL A 243 -12.80 -1.07 -14.63
C VAL A 243 -12.67 -0.47 -13.23
N PRO A 244 -12.87 -1.22 -12.14
CA PRO A 244 -12.91 -0.67 -10.77
C PRO A 244 -11.63 0.01 -10.24
N GLN A 245 -10.63 0.22 -11.09
CA GLN A 245 -9.31 0.77 -10.81
C GLN A 245 -8.88 1.87 -11.81
N ASN A 246 -9.67 2.18 -12.84
CA ASN A 246 -9.33 3.23 -13.79
C ASN A 246 -9.89 4.55 -13.29
N ILE A 247 -9.00 5.52 -13.14
CA ILE A 247 -9.29 6.83 -12.57
C ILE A 247 -9.12 7.84 -13.70
N PRO A 248 -10.17 8.59 -14.10
CA PRO A 248 -10.06 9.61 -15.13
C PRO A 248 -8.89 10.56 -14.85
N GLY A 249 -8.19 10.94 -15.91
CA GLY A 249 -7.04 11.84 -15.80
C GLY A 249 -6.74 12.55 -17.11
N ARG A 250 -5.89 13.55 -17.03
CA ARG A 250 -5.54 14.44 -18.14
C ARG A 250 -4.06 14.80 -18.13
N VAL A 251 -3.53 15.16 -19.29
CA VAL A 251 -2.22 15.84 -19.36
C VAL A 251 -2.36 17.22 -18.74
N ALA A 252 -1.45 17.58 -17.85
CA ALA A 252 -1.47 18.84 -17.12
C ALA A 252 -0.25 19.70 -17.42
N THR A 253 -0.38 21.01 -17.22
CA THR A 253 0.78 21.92 -17.22
C THR A 253 1.51 21.86 -15.88
N ARG A 254 2.73 22.44 -15.84
CA ARG A 254 3.49 22.56 -14.59
C ARG A 254 2.76 23.44 -13.57
N GLU A 255 2.12 24.49 -14.05
CA GLU A 255 1.34 25.42 -13.22
C GLU A 255 0.16 24.68 -12.58
N GLU A 256 -0.62 23.92 -13.35
CA GLU A 256 -1.73 23.11 -12.80
C GLU A 256 -1.25 22.09 -11.76
N ALA A 257 -0.10 21.47 -11.98
CA ALA A 257 0.49 20.51 -11.04
C ALA A 257 0.92 21.19 -9.73
N LEU A 258 1.57 22.36 -9.80
CA LEU A 258 1.96 23.14 -8.63
C LEU A 258 0.75 23.64 -7.84
N GLU A 259 -0.30 24.11 -8.53
CA GLU A 259 -1.57 24.49 -7.92
C GLU A 259 -2.20 23.30 -7.16
N ARG A 260 -2.14 22.09 -7.73
CA ARG A 260 -2.60 20.87 -7.05
C ARG A 260 -1.82 20.58 -5.77
N VAL A 261 -0.49 20.75 -5.77
CA VAL A 261 0.34 20.58 -4.56
C VAL A 261 -0.10 21.56 -3.47
N GLN A 262 -0.24 22.83 -3.83
CA GLN A 262 -0.66 23.87 -2.88
C GLN A 262 -2.06 23.57 -2.32
N LEU A 263 -3.02 23.24 -3.20
CA LEU A 263 -4.38 22.93 -2.77
C LEU A 263 -4.43 21.70 -1.87
N ALA A 264 -3.65 20.66 -2.17
CA ALA A 264 -3.56 19.48 -1.32
C ALA A 264 -2.99 19.80 0.07
N TYR A 265 -1.94 20.61 0.12
CA TYR A 265 -1.35 21.11 1.35
C TYR A 265 -2.36 21.92 2.18
N ASP A 266 -3.05 22.87 1.56
CA ASP A 266 -4.06 23.72 2.22
C ASP A 266 -5.24 22.91 2.78
N ASN A 267 -5.49 21.72 2.21
CA ASN A 267 -6.51 20.76 2.67
C ASN A 267 -5.98 19.76 3.71
N GLY A 268 -4.76 19.94 4.23
CA GLY A 268 -4.15 19.07 5.23
C GLY A 268 -3.90 17.64 4.74
N LEU A 269 -3.74 17.46 3.44
CA LEU A 269 -3.38 16.17 2.87
C LEU A 269 -1.88 15.94 3.01
N ILE A 270 -1.50 14.67 3.20
CA ILE A 270 -0.12 14.26 3.43
C ILE A 270 0.53 13.97 2.07
N PRO A 271 1.52 14.77 1.63
CA PRO A 271 2.21 14.55 0.37
C PRO A 271 3.07 13.29 0.43
N LEU A 272 2.98 12.48 -0.61
CA LEU A 272 3.80 11.31 -0.87
C LEU A 272 4.35 11.44 -2.28
N LEU A 273 5.64 11.21 -2.46
CA LEU A 273 6.23 11.09 -3.78
C LEU A 273 7.22 9.94 -3.83
N GLY A 274 7.42 9.39 -5.02
CA GLY A 274 8.35 8.30 -5.25
C GLY A 274 8.07 7.53 -6.52
N ARG A 275 8.74 6.40 -6.65
CA ARG A 275 8.52 5.46 -7.75
C ARG A 275 7.92 4.18 -7.23
N SER A 276 6.89 3.71 -7.93
CA SER A 276 6.38 2.36 -7.80
C SER A 276 6.23 1.75 -9.19
N ARG A 277 6.80 0.57 -9.39
CA ARG A 277 6.68 -0.23 -10.62
C ARG A 277 5.22 -0.63 -10.87
N ARG A 278 4.45 -0.77 -9.80
CA ARG A 278 3.02 -1.05 -9.87
C ARG A 278 2.24 0.09 -10.51
N GLU A 279 2.66 1.34 -10.30
CA GLU A 279 2.00 2.50 -10.92
C GLU A 279 2.12 2.44 -12.44
N ALA A 280 3.30 2.12 -12.99
CA ALA A 280 3.47 1.91 -14.42
C ALA A 280 2.51 0.83 -14.97
N MET A 281 2.39 -0.30 -14.25
CA MET A 281 1.47 -1.38 -14.60
C MET A 281 0.01 -0.93 -14.57
N VAL A 282 -0.41 -0.20 -13.53
CA VAL A 282 -1.79 0.27 -13.34
C VAL A 282 -2.16 1.33 -14.38
N SER A 283 -1.26 2.27 -14.66
CA SER A 283 -1.40 3.25 -15.75
C SER A 283 -1.26 2.63 -17.15
N GLY A 284 -0.93 1.34 -17.23
CA GLY A 284 -0.77 0.61 -18.48
C GLY A 284 0.39 1.10 -19.34
N VAL A 285 1.42 1.71 -18.75
CA VAL A 285 2.61 2.19 -19.47
C VAL A 285 3.79 1.24 -19.30
N SER A 286 4.76 1.33 -20.21
CA SER A 286 6.02 0.61 -20.05
C SER A 286 6.78 1.17 -18.85
N ASP A 287 7.32 0.30 -18.01
CA ASP A 287 8.19 0.70 -16.90
C ASP A 287 9.65 0.74 -17.37
N THR A 288 10.16 1.91 -17.73
CA THR A 288 11.58 2.10 -18.10
C THR A 288 12.39 2.82 -17.03
N GLY A 289 11.80 3.01 -15.84
CA GLY A 289 12.37 3.86 -14.79
C GLY A 289 12.08 5.34 -14.99
N LYS A 290 11.19 5.71 -15.92
CA LYS A 290 10.91 7.10 -16.28
C LYS A 290 9.48 7.52 -15.92
N ILE A 291 9.05 7.03 -14.75
CA ILE A 291 7.78 7.35 -14.13
C ILE A 291 7.98 7.55 -12.63
N MET A 292 7.49 8.68 -12.14
CA MET A 292 7.36 9.01 -10.73
C MET A 292 5.89 9.27 -10.43
N SER A 293 5.44 8.90 -9.24
CA SER A 293 4.09 9.15 -8.75
C SER A 293 4.11 10.08 -7.56
N MET A 294 3.10 10.94 -7.49
CA MET A 294 2.89 11.94 -6.45
C MET A 294 1.45 11.82 -5.98
N CYS A 295 1.26 11.48 -4.71
CA CYS A 295 -0.05 11.31 -4.10
C CYS A 295 -0.24 12.26 -2.93
N PHE A 296 -1.50 12.62 -2.70
CA PHE A 296 -1.91 13.50 -1.61
C PHE A 296 -2.78 12.72 -0.66
N CYS A 297 -2.16 12.00 0.25
CA CYS A 297 -2.83 10.99 1.07
C CYS A 297 -3.69 11.64 2.17
N CYS A 298 -4.90 11.13 2.40
CA CYS A 298 -5.65 11.41 3.63
C CYS A 298 -5.47 10.30 4.66
N SER A 299 -5.73 10.61 5.94
CA SER A 299 -5.63 9.65 7.03
C SER A 299 -6.66 8.53 6.99
N CYS A 300 -7.79 8.73 6.31
CA CYS A 300 -8.91 7.80 6.31
C CYS A 300 -8.88 6.76 5.16
N CYS A 301 -8.36 7.11 3.97
CA CYS A 301 -8.51 6.27 2.77
C CYS A 301 -7.20 5.74 2.19
N CYS A 302 -6.05 6.26 2.59
CA CYS A 302 -4.76 5.92 1.97
C CYS A 302 -4.49 4.40 2.00
N VAL A 303 -4.26 3.79 0.83
CA VAL A 303 -3.95 2.36 0.74
C VAL A 303 -2.61 2.01 1.39
N ASN A 304 -1.59 2.84 1.19
CA ASN A 304 -0.28 2.71 1.81
C ASN A 304 -0.37 2.83 3.33
N GLY A 305 -1.18 3.78 3.82
CA GLY A 305 -1.54 3.90 5.23
C GLY A 305 -2.13 2.62 5.80
N ASN A 306 -3.12 2.05 5.11
CA ASN A 306 -3.75 0.80 5.53
C ASN A 306 -2.76 -0.38 5.48
N LEU A 307 -1.84 -0.43 4.51
CA LEU A 307 -0.78 -1.45 4.45
C LEU A 307 0.13 -1.36 5.68
N MET A 308 0.59 -0.15 6.02
CA MET A 308 1.40 0.07 7.23
C MET A 308 0.62 -0.31 8.50
N ARG A 309 -0.66 0.08 8.58
CA ARG A 309 -1.49 -0.09 9.78
C ARG A 309 -1.90 -1.56 10.04
N TYR A 310 -2.18 -2.33 8.99
CA TYR A 310 -2.80 -3.65 9.13
C TYR A 310 -1.95 -4.79 8.56
N GLY A 311 -0.98 -4.49 7.71
CA GLY A 311 -0.03 -5.44 7.15
C GLY A 311 1.28 -5.49 7.92
N SER A 312 2.38 -5.47 7.17
CA SER A 312 3.76 -5.60 7.64
C SER A 312 4.58 -4.38 7.20
N PRO A 313 5.03 -3.50 8.11
CA PRO A 313 5.83 -2.32 7.76
C PRO A 313 7.08 -2.63 6.93
N SER A 314 7.73 -3.76 7.24
CA SER A 314 8.94 -4.23 6.56
C SER A 314 8.76 -4.54 5.07
N LEU A 315 7.51 -4.71 4.60
CA LEU A 315 7.20 -4.92 3.18
C LEU A 315 7.02 -3.62 2.43
N SER A 316 6.91 -2.50 3.14
CA SER A 316 6.71 -1.21 2.51
C SER A 316 8.01 -0.76 1.83
N SER A 317 7.88 -0.21 0.63
CA SER A 317 8.92 0.59 -0.04
C SER A 317 8.98 2.03 0.47
N LEU A 318 8.11 2.39 1.42
CA LEU A 318 8.04 3.72 2.02
C LEU A 318 9.16 3.90 3.05
N ARG A 319 9.80 5.06 3.00
CA ARG A 319 10.91 5.44 3.87
C ARG A 319 10.58 6.76 4.55
N ARG A 320 11.29 7.01 5.65
CA ARG A 320 11.33 8.30 6.31
C ARG A 320 12.48 9.12 5.72
N ILE A 321 12.36 10.43 5.70
CA ILE A 321 13.46 11.33 5.34
C ILE A 321 14.59 11.14 6.37
N ASP A 322 15.83 11.05 5.90
CA ASP A 322 16.99 10.99 6.80
C ASP A 322 17.11 12.28 7.62
N GLY A 323 17.61 12.17 8.85
CA GLY A 323 17.67 13.30 9.79
C GLY A 323 16.33 13.80 10.33
N LEU A 324 15.20 13.23 9.87
CA LEU A 324 13.88 13.57 10.42
C LEU A 324 13.67 12.92 11.79
N LYS A 325 13.27 13.73 12.75
CA LYS A 325 12.91 13.33 14.12
C LYS A 325 11.45 13.64 14.39
N VAL A 326 10.82 12.74 15.15
CA VAL A 326 9.49 12.93 15.73
C VAL A 326 9.63 12.64 17.21
N GLU A 327 9.35 13.62 18.04
CA GLU A 327 9.56 13.56 19.49
C GLU A 327 8.29 13.98 20.23
N VAL A 328 8.10 13.40 21.43
CA VAL A 328 7.00 13.77 22.34
C VAL A 328 7.61 14.36 23.61
N ASP A 329 7.20 15.57 23.96
CA ASP A 329 7.45 16.21 25.23
C ASP A 329 6.48 15.63 26.29
N GLU A 330 7.01 14.77 27.15
CA GLU A 330 6.23 14.10 28.20
C GLU A 330 5.63 15.07 29.22
N GLU A 331 6.24 16.23 29.45
CA GLU A 331 5.73 17.23 30.40
C GLU A 331 4.49 17.92 29.86
N LYS A 332 4.46 18.19 28.54
CA LYS A 332 3.29 18.78 27.86
C LYS A 332 2.23 17.76 27.49
N CYS A 333 2.59 16.49 27.32
CA CYS A 333 1.65 15.46 26.90
C CYS A 333 0.64 15.15 28.01
N VAL A 334 -0.65 15.39 27.78
CA VAL A 334 -1.72 15.09 28.75
C VAL A 334 -2.38 13.73 28.53
N GLY A 335 -1.89 12.94 27.58
CA GLY A 335 -2.43 11.60 27.29
C GLY A 335 -3.81 11.59 26.62
N CYS A 336 -4.20 12.65 25.90
CA CYS A 336 -5.53 12.74 25.29
C CYS A 336 -5.77 11.74 24.14
N GLY A 337 -4.71 11.30 23.45
CA GLY A 337 -4.79 10.29 22.40
C GLY A 337 -5.10 10.82 20.98
N ASP A 338 -5.33 12.13 20.79
CA ASP A 338 -5.68 12.71 19.48
C ASP A 338 -4.67 12.35 18.38
N CYS A 339 -3.38 12.30 18.72
CA CYS A 339 -2.31 11.94 17.79
C CYS A 339 -2.40 10.48 17.32
N LEU A 340 -2.94 9.56 18.13
CA LEU A 340 -3.16 8.17 17.74
C LEU A 340 -4.30 8.05 16.72
N GLU A 341 -5.37 8.82 16.89
CA GLU A 341 -6.54 8.78 16.01
C GLU A 341 -6.20 9.21 14.59
N VAL A 342 -5.38 10.26 14.45
CA VAL A 342 -4.98 10.79 13.14
C VAL A 342 -3.80 10.05 12.50
N CYS A 343 -3.10 9.18 13.25
CA CYS A 343 -1.89 8.53 12.75
C CYS A 343 -2.19 7.48 11.68
N VAL A 344 -1.87 7.80 10.43
CA VAL A 344 -2.16 6.96 9.26
C VAL A 344 -1.39 5.63 9.28
N PHE A 345 -0.26 5.58 9.98
CA PHE A 345 0.68 4.47 9.95
C PHE A 345 0.73 3.63 11.22
N LYS A 346 -0.03 3.97 12.29
CA LYS A 346 0.18 3.43 13.66
C LYS A 346 1.57 3.72 14.25
N GLY A 347 2.18 4.84 13.86
CA GLY A 347 3.43 5.32 14.44
C GLY A 347 3.31 5.98 15.83
N MET A 348 2.12 6.01 16.44
CA MET A 348 1.88 6.56 17.78
C MET A 348 1.26 5.49 18.68
N GLU A 349 1.79 5.36 19.89
CA GLU A 349 1.35 4.42 20.93
C GLU A 349 1.15 5.15 22.27
N MET A 350 0.50 4.49 23.23
CA MET A 350 0.33 5.00 24.59
C MET A 350 1.09 4.12 25.57
N HIS A 351 2.03 4.69 26.31
CA HIS A 351 2.74 4.06 27.43
C HIS A 351 2.64 4.96 28.65
N ASP A 352 2.24 4.39 29.80
CA ASP A 352 2.11 5.12 31.08
C ASP A 352 1.34 6.45 30.96
N ASP A 353 0.19 6.41 30.27
CA ASP A 353 -0.68 7.56 29.98
C ASP A 353 -0.01 8.69 29.15
N LYS A 354 1.11 8.39 28.46
CA LYS A 354 1.80 9.30 27.56
C LYS A 354 1.89 8.73 26.14
N ALA A 355 1.82 9.64 25.17
CA ALA A 355 2.05 9.26 23.78
C ALA A 355 3.54 8.96 23.55
N VAL A 356 3.85 7.89 22.83
CA VAL A 356 5.21 7.51 22.43
C VAL A 356 5.23 7.23 20.93
N VAL A 357 6.33 7.58 20.26
CA VAL A 357 6.49 7.31 18.83
C VAL A 357 7.01 5.90 18.62
N ASN A 358 6.25 5.08 17.89
CA ASN A 358 6.75 3.81 17.37
C ASN A 358 7.57 4.06 16.10
N GLN A 359 8.88 3.92 16.23
CA GLN A 359 9.85 4.23 15.16
C GLN A 359 9.75 3.28 13.96
N ASP A 360 9.24 2.06 14.15
CA ASP A 360 9.12 1.06 13.07
C ASP A 360 7.96 1.39 12.12
N TYR A 361 6.96 2.15 12.61
CA TYR A 361 5.77 2.53 11.87
C TYR A 361 5.74 4.01 11.48
N CYS A 362 6.48 4.88 12.17
CA CYS A 362 6.43 6.32 11.96
C CYS A 362 7.21 6.75 10.71
N LEU A 363 6.49 7.21 9.69
CA LEU A 363 7.07 7.79 8.46
C LEU A 363 7.23 9.32 8.51
N GLY A 364 6.96 9.97 9.66
CA GLY A 364 7.26 11.39 9.85
C GLY A 364 6.31 12.39 9.18
N CYS A 365 5.06 12.02 8.89
CA CYS A 365 4.19 12.84 8.02
C CYS A 365 3.74 14.21 8.54
N GLY A 366 3.94 14.57 9.81
CA GLY A 366 3.48 15.87 10.33
C GLY A 366 2.17 15.84 11.13
N ARG A 367 1.29 14.88 10.85
CA ARG A 367 -0.12 15.01 11.28
C ARG A 367 -0.35 15.01 12.80
N CYS A 368 0.49 14.29 13.55
CA CYS A 368 0.39 14.23 15.00
C CYS A 368 0.78 15.56 15.68
N GLU A 369 1.76 16.27 15.13
CA GLU A 369 2.16 17.61 15.59
C GLU A 369 1.03 18.62 15.34
N ASP A 370 0.47 18.61 14.12
CA ASP A 370 -0.61 19.52 13.70
C ASP A 370 -1.86 19.43 14.60
N ILE A 371 -2.25 18.21 15.01
CA ILE A 371 -3.46 18.00 15.83
C ILE A 371 -3.23 18.19 17.34
N CYS A 372 -1.97 18.22 17.82
CA CYS A 372 -1.70 18.16 19.25
C CYS A 372 -2.13 19.46 19.96
N PRO A 373 -3.17 19.45 20.82
CA PRO A 373 -3.69 20.69 21.42
C PRO A 373 -2.73 21.31 22.45
N ASN A 374 -1.75 20.55 22.93
CA ASN A 374 -0.78 20.99 23.94
C ASN A 374 0.60 21.31 23.36
N GLY A 375 0.80 21.18 22.04
CA GLY A 375 2.12 21.35 21.41
C GLY A 375 3.17 20.39 22.00
N ALA A 376 2.74 19.17 22.36
CA ALA A 376 3.58 18.16 23.00
C ALA A 376 4.35 17.30 21.99
N ILE A 377 4.15 17.49 20.69
CA ILE A 377 4.79 16.71 19.64
C ILE A 377 5.54 17.68 18.75
N SER A 378 6.79 17.37 18.43
CA SER A 378 7.61 18.14 17.50
C SER A 378 8.15 17.26 16.41
N ILE A 379 8.16 17.80 15.19
CA ILE A 379 8.82 17.21 14.04
C ILE A 379 9.93 18.14 13.60
N THR A 380 11.13 17.62 13.39
CA THR A 380 12.28 18.42 12.98
C THR A 380 13.10 17.68 11.94
N ILE A 381 13.78 18.43 11.09
CA ILE A 381 14.87 17.94 10.24
C ILE A 381 16.10 18.76 10.63
N ASP A 382 17.10 18.09 11.20
CA ASP A 382 18.22 18.77 11.86
C ASP A 382 19.17 19.48 10.89
N ASP A 383 19.18 19.05 9.62
CA ASP A 383 19.98 19.64 8.55
C ASP A 383 19.19 19.68 7.24
N THR A 384 19.14 20.84 6.59
CA THR A 384 18.47 21.00 5.30
C THR A 384 19.14 20.22 4.17
N THR A 385 20.40 19.81 4.32
CA THR A 385 21.10 18.95 3.35
C THR A 385 20.35 17.64 3.11
N TYR A 386 19.67 17.09 4.11
CA TYR A 386 18.84 15.89 3.96
C TYR A 386 17.70 16.05 2.95
N VAL A 387 17.23 17.28 2.70
CA VAL A 387 16.22 17.54 1.66
C VAL A 387 16.86 17.40 0.26
N ASP A 388 18.09 17.87 0.10
CA ASP A 388 18.81 17.77 -1.18
C ASP A 388 19.27 16.32 -1.42
N GLU A 389 19.75 15.62 -0.39
CA GLU A 389 20.05 14.18 -0.45
C GLU A 389 18.82 13.35 -0.80
N LEU A 390 17.65 13.69 -0.24
CA LEU A 390 16.40 13.03 -0.59
C LEU A 390 16.06 13.22 -2.08
N ILE A 391 16.29 14.41 -2.63
CA ILE A 391 16.09 14.67 -4.06
C ILE A 391 17.02 13.78 -4.89
N GLU A 392 18.30 13.66 -4.53
CA GLU A 392 19.26 12.79 -5.21
C GLU A 392 18.84 11.32 -5.16
N VAL A 393 18.37 10.85 -4.00
CA VAL A 393 17.84 9.49 -3.84
C VAL A 393 16.65 9.30 -4.77
N LEU A 394 15.65 10.19 -4.75
CA LEU A 394 14.48 10.10 -5.63
C LEU A 394 14.85 10.10 -7.12
N GLU A 395 15.84 10.89 -7.53
CA GLU A 395 16.36 10.91 -8.91
C GLU A 395 17.06 9.60 -9.29
N SER A 396 17.69 8.91 -8.34
CA SER A 396 18.29 7.59 -8.60
C SER A 396 17.24 6.50 -8.87
N TYR A 397 16.00 6.69 -8.41
CA TYR A 397 14.88 5.77 -8.65
C TYR A 397 14.07 6.14 -9.88
N ALA A 398 13.91 7.42 -10.21
CA ALA A 398 13.08 7.87 -11.33
C ALA A 398 13.66 9.07 -12.10
N ASP A 399 13.73 8.92 -13.42
CA ASP A 399 14.02 10.01 -14.35
C ASP A 399 12.71 10.63 -14.86
N VAL A 400 12.38 11.82 -14.37
CA VAL A 400 11.16 12.54 -14.79
C VAL A 400 11.33 13.36 -16.07
N SER A 401 12.55 13.45 -16.63
CA SER A 401 12.88 14.35 -17.74
C SER A 401 12.44 13.90 -19.13
#